data_AF-A0A1Q9JV76-F1
#
_entry.id   AF-A0A1Q9JV76-F1
#
_cell.length_a   1.000
_cell.length_b   1.000
_cell.length_c   1.000
_cell.angle_alpha   90.00
_cell.angle_beta   90.00
_cell.angle_gamma   90.00
#
_symmetry.space_group_name_H-M   'P 1'
#
loop_
_entity.id
_entity.type
_entity.pdbx_description
1 polymer ?
#
loop_
_entity_poly.entity_id
_entity_poly.type
_entity_poly.pdbx_seq_one_letter_code
_entity_poly.pdbx_strand_id
1 'polypeptide(L)'
;MKRFLIRAVIIIGIMATAIWFSLFKNNFNKENPKKITKTAEYKTKEKIEKPKNEQTKKAIAEALEIYKEKPVYSQSKRMLDGYVDCSSYVWRCWSKAGISFGQEDYAPTAAEIARWCRENNRLLSMKTVNGHSEKLEPGDLIFYTKRKGNNGRFKNIAHVGIYIGNGKMLHADGASPSYQDPWYRKTAAVARPAGIAERER
;
A
#
# COMPACT_ATOMS: atom_id res chain seq x y z
N MET A 1 -46.32 53.54 33.81
CA MET A 1 -46.71 53.69 32.39
C MET A 1 -45.82 52.81 31.54
N LYS A 2 -46.41 51.90 30.73
CA LYS A 2 -45.95 51.38 29.40
C LYS A 2 -44.44 51.05 29.26
N ARG A 3 -43.95 49.85 28.96
CA ARG A 3 -44.48 48.71 28.18
C ARG A 3 -43.56 47.49 28.39
N PHE A 4 -44.17 46.31 28.27
CA PHE A 4 -43.58 45.01 27.95
C PHE A 4 -42.55 45.09 26.79
N LEU A 5 -41.47 44.29 26.82
CA LEU A 5 -41.31 43.06 26.00
C LEU A 5 -39.88 42.44 26.05
N ILE A 6 -39.83 41.13 26.34
CA ILE A 6 -38.89 40.04 25.95
C ILE A 6 -37.42 40.08 26.46
N ARG A 7 -37.02 39.13 27.31
CA ARG A 7 -36.41 37.83 26.92
C ARG A 7 -36.00 37.01 28.15
N ALA A 8 -36.56 35.81 28.22
CA ALA A 8 -36.23 34.77 29.17
C ALA A 8 -34.76 34.35 29.03
N VAL A 9 -34.04 34.33 30.15
CA VAL A 9 -32.77 33.61 30.29
C VAL A 9 -33.07 32.41 31.16
N ILE A 10 -33.45 31.30 30.54
CA ILE A 10 -33.57 30.01 31.20
C ILE A 10 -32.16 29.44 31.30
N ILE A 11 -31.74 29.23 32.54
CA ILE A 11 -30.53 28.51 32.94
C ILE A 11 -30.66 27.07 32.41
N ILE A 12 -29.92 26.73 31.35
CA ILE A 12 -29.62 25.33 30.99
C ILE A 12 -28.15 25.28 30.62
N GLY A 13 -27.31 25.20 31.63
CA GLY A 13 -25.90 24.87 31.51
C GLY A 13 -25.62 23.70 32.43
N ILE A 14 -24.99 22.65 31.88
CA ILE A 14 -24.48 21.45 32.57
C ILE A 14 -25.49 20.30 32.73
N MET A 15 -26.04 19.76 31.62
CA MET A 15 -26.56 18.37 31.58
C MET A 15 -26.55 17.78 30.15
N ALA A 16 -25.58 18.15 29.30
CA ALA A 16 -25.54 17.69 27.90
C ALA A 16 -24.24 16.96 27.49
N THR A 17 -23.46 16.45 28.46
CA THR A 17 -22.28 15.61 28.17
C THR A 17 -22.43 14.16 28.64
N ALA A 18 -23.43 13.84 29.47
CA ALA A 18 -23.61 12.49 30.00
C ALA A 18 -24.58 11.60 29.16
N ILE A 19 -25.47 12.19 28.37
CA ILE A 19 -26.49 11.43 27.60
C ILE A 19 -25.95 10.96 26.24
N TRP A 20 -24.96 11.64 25.65
CA TRP A 20 -24.31 11.16 24.43
C TRP A 20 -23.35 9.98 24.70
N PHE A 21 -22.77 9.93 25.91
CA PHE A 21 -21.92 8.80 26.33
C PHE A 21 -22.72 7.55 26.73
N SER A 22 -23.99 7.71 27.10
CA SER A 22 -24.89 6.59 27.47
C SER A 22 -25.58 5.92 26.29
N LEU A 23 -25.71 6.60 25.14
CA LEU A 23 -26.27 6.02 23.91
C LEU A 23 -25.21 5.38 22.99
N PHE A 24 -23.92 5.68 23.19
CA PHE A 24 -22.83 5.06 22.44
C PHE A 24 -22.32 3.75 23.07
N LYS A 25 -22.61 3.48 24.35
CA LYS A 25 -22.20 2.25 25.06
C LYS A 25 -23.19 1.09 25.01
N ASN A 26 -24.40 1.28 24.47
CA ASN A 26 -25.46 0.26 24.52
C ASN A 26 -25.66 -0.56 23.23
N ASN A 27 -24.76 -0.47 22.24
CA ASN A 27 -24.79 -1.34 21.06
C ASN A 27 -23.51 -2.19 20.87
N PHE A 28 -22.58 -2.17 21.82
CA PHE A 28 -21.54 -3.17 21.92
C PHE A 28 -21.92 -4.18 22.98
N ASN A 29 -22.55 -5.27 22.54
CA ASN A 29 -22.09 -6.64 22.79
C ASN A 29 -23.28 -7.60 22.87
N LYS A 30 -23.41 -8.48 21.88
CA LYS A 30 -23.98 -9.83 22.03
C LYS A 30 -23.82 -10.64 20.74
N GLU A 31 -22.58 -10.95 20.36
CA GLU A 31 -22.31 -12.17 19.57
C GLU A 31 -21.02 -12.86 20.06
N ASN A 32 -21.28 -13.97 20.78
CA ASN A 32 -20.48 -15.17 21.05
C ASN A 32 -18.94 -15.18 20.80
N PRO A 33 -18.09 -15.40 21.82
CA PRO A 33 -16.64 -15.53 21.65
C PRO A 33 -16.26 -16.95 21.22
N LYS A 34 -16.20 -17.21 19.91
CA LYS A 34 -15.59 -18.44 19.37
C LYS A 34 -14.64 -18.14 18.21
N LYS A 35 -13.34 -18.37 18.49
CA LYS A 35 -12.24 -18.65 17.55
C LYS A 35 -11.97 -17.61 16.46
N ILE A 36 -11.17 -16.60 16.81
CA ILE A 36 -10.26 -15.96 15.85
C ILE A 36 -9.07 -16.92 15.62
N THR A 37 -9.32 -17.99 14.88
CA THR A 37 -8.29 -18.84 14.28
C THR A 37 -8.85 -19.40 12.99
N LYS A 38 -8.63 -18.67 11.90
CA LYS A 38 -8.53 -19.18 10.53
C LYS A 38 -7.99 -18.06 9.66
N THR A 39 -6.70 -18.20 9.34
CA THR A 39 -6.10 -17.66 8.13
C THR A 39 -7.10 -17.69 6.99
N ALA A 40 -7.45 -16.51 6.46
CA ALA A 40 -8.20 -16.41 5.22
C ALA A 40 -7.36 -17.08 4.12
N GLU A 41 -7.70 -18.33 3.79
CA GLU A 41 -7.17 -19.00 2.60
C GLU A 41 -7.72 -18.27 1.37
N TYR A 42 -6.83 -17.55 0.70
CA TYR A 42 -7.10 -16.82 -0.53
C TYR A 42 -7.52 -17.78 -1.65
N LYS A 43 -8.81 -17.85 -1.96
CA LYS A 43 -9.33 -18.43 -3.21
C LYS A 43 -9.29 -17.41 -4.35
N THR A 44 -8.09 -17.04 -4.79
CA THR A 44 -7.85 -16.60 -6.16
C THR A 44 -7.33 -17.81 -6.93
N LYS A 45 -7.76 -18.04 -8.18
CA LYS A 45 -7.36 -19.19 -9.02
C LYS A 45 -5.85 -19.23 -9.39
N GLU A 46 -5.02 -18.39 -8.76
CA GLU A 46 -3.61 -18.18 -9.10
C GLU A 46 -2.73 -18.43 -7.87
N LYS A 47 -1.68 -19.25 -8.03
CA LYS A 47 -0.77 -19.64 -6.95
C LYS A 47 0.19 -18.48 -6.64
N ILE A 48 0.13 -17.95 -5.42
CA ILE A 48 1.11 -17.02 -4.86
C ILE A 48 2.14 -17.85 -4.09
N GLU A 49 3.43 -17.65 -4.31
CA GLU A 49 4.47 -18.29 -3.50
C GLU A 49 4.41 -17.75 -2.06
N LYS A 50 4.64 -18.62 -1.07
CA LYS A 50 4.47 -18.24 0.35
C LYS A 50 5.51 -17.21 0.77
N PRO A 51 5.11 -16.01 1.23
CA PRO A 51 6.08 -15.00 1.66
C PRO A 51 6.78 -15.41 2.95
N LYS A 52 8.09 -15.14 3.03
CA LYS A 52 8.95 -15.62 4.13
C LYS A 52 8.73 -14.87 5.45
N ASN A 53 8.35 -13.59 5.42
CA ASN A 53 8.15 -12.78 6.64
C ASN A 53 6.73 -12.15 6.73
N GLU A 54 6.31 -11.82 7.95
CA GLU A 54 4.96 -11.31 8.24
C GLU A 54 4.65 -9.95 7.62
N GLN A 55 5.64 -9.06 7.50
CA GLN A 55 5.44 -7.76 6.84
C GLN A 55 5.09 -7.95 5.36
N THR A 56 5.83 -8.82 4.68
CA THR A 56 5.56 -9.15 3.29
C THR A 56 4.19 -9.80 3.10
N LYS A 57 3.78 -10.72 4.01
CA LYS A 57 2.43 -11.30 3.98
C LYS A 57 1.36 -10.22 4.07
N LYS A 58 1.51 -9.25 4.98
CA LYS A 58 0.59 -8.12 5.12
C LYS A 58 0.58 -7.23 3.87
N ALA A 59 1.74 -6.91 3.32
CA ALA A 59 1.85 -6.06 2.13
C ALA A 59 1.19 -6.72 0.90
N ILE A 60 1.41 -8.01 0.69
CA ILE A 60 0.77 -8.75 -0.41
C ILE A 60 -0.73 -8.89 -0.17
N ALA A 61 -1.17 -9.18 1.05
CA ALA A 61 -2.59 -9.22 1.38
C ALA A 61 -3.29 -7.89 1.06
N GLU A 62 -2.70 -6.77 1.49
CA GLU A 62 -3.23 -5.44 1.19
C GLU A 62 -3.25 -5.15 -0.32
N ALA A 63 -2.20 -5.54 -1.05
CA ALA A 63 -2.15 -5.42 -2.50
C ALA A 63 -3.33 -6.16 -3.16
N LEU A 64 -3.65 -7.35 -2.68
CA LEU A 64 -4.76 -8.14 -3.20
C LEU A 64 -6.13 -7.52 -2.90
N GLU A 65 -6.31 -6.94 -1.71
CA GLU A 65 -7.55 -6.25 -1.36
C GLU A 65 -7.75 -5.01 -2.23
N ILE A 66 -6.75 -4.13 -2.32
CA ILE A 66 -6.81 -2.94 -3.18
C ILE A 66 -7.02 -3.34 -4.65
N TYR A 67 -6.40 -4.44 -5.10
CA TYR A 67 -6.62 -4.98 -6.45
C TYR A 67 -8.10 -5.36 -6.70
N LYS A 68 -8.78 -5.94 -5.72
CA LYS A 68 -10.20 -6.34 -5.83
C LYS A 68 -11.13 -5.12 -5.86
N GLU A 69 -10.78 -4.05 -5.17
CA GLU A 69 -11.53 -2.79 -5.18
C GLU A 69 -11.51 -2.07 -6.54
N LYS A 70 -10.54 -2.41 -7.41
CA LYS A 70 -10.38 -1.82 -8.75
C LYS A 70 -10.34 -0.28 -8.74
N PRO A 71 -9.45 0.34 -7.93
CA PRO A 71 -9.29 1.79 -7.97
C PRO A 71 -8.78 2.25 -9.33
N VAL A 72 -9.15 3.47 -9.69
CA VAL A 72 -8.78 4.09 -10.96
C VAL A 72 -7.33 4.59 -10.91
N TYR A 73 -6.56 4.30 -11.95
CA TYR A 73 -5.22 4.84 -12.07
C TYR A 73 -5.25 6.36 -12.30
N SER A 74 -4.60 7.13 -11.44
CA SER A 74 -4.44 8.57 -11.59
C SER A 74 -3.27 9.08 -10.76
N GLN A 75 -2.30 9.72 -11.42
CA GLN A 75 -1.17 10.36 -10.73
C GLN A 75 -1.59 11.62 -9.96
N SER A 76 -2.52 12.41 -10.49
CA SER A 76 -2.98 13.64 -9.83
C SER A 76 -3.89 13.37 -8.63
N LYS A 77 -4.64 12.25 -8.65
CA LYS A 77 -5.54 11.84 -7.56
C LYS A 77 -4.95 10.71 -6.70
N ARG A 78 -3.67 10.38 -6.85
CA ARG A 78 -2.99 9.19 -6.29
C ARG A 78 -3.16 8.95 -4.79
N MET A 79 -3.52 9.98 -4.02
CA MET A 79 -3.76 9.91 -2.57
C MET A 79 -5.24 9.85 -2.18
N LEU A 80 -6.17 10.16 -3.10
CA LEU A 80 -7.61 10.13 -2.84
C LEU A 80 -8.15 8.70 -2.81
N ASP A 81 -9.28 8.51 -2.13
CA ASP A 81 -10.00 7.23 -2.08
C ASP A 81 -10.46 6.81 -3.48
N GLY A 82 -10.35 5.51 -3.78
CA GLY A 82 -10.68 4.96 -5.09
C GLY A 82 -9.68 5.29 -6.21
N TYR A 83 -8.55 5.96 -5.91
CA TYR A 83 -7.50 6.27 -6.90
C TYR A 83 -6.13 5.79 -6.45
N VAL A 84 -5.30 5.34 -7.40
CA VAL A 84 -3.89 4.98 -7.17
C VAL A 84 -3.02 5.37 -8.35
N ASP A 85 -1.72 5.53 -8.15
CA ASP A 85 -0.74 5.32 -9.22
C ASP A 85 0.19 4.15 -8.88
N CYS A 86 1.16 3.86 -9.74
CA CYS A 86 2.06 2.71 -9.53
C CYS A 86 2.78 2.77 -8.17
N SER A 87 3.23 3.95 -7.77
CA SER A 87 3.97 4.16 -6.53
C SER A 87 3.08 4.34 -5.31
N SER A 88 1.91 4.99 -5.43
CA SER A 88 0.97 5.10 -4.31
C SER A 88 0.29 3.77 -3.99
N TYR A 89 0.04 2.93 -4.99
CA TYR A 89 -0.37 1.55 -4.78
C TYR A 89 0.66 0.78 -3.93
N VAL A 90 1.93 0.77 -4.34
CA VAL A 90 3.01 0.10 -3.60
C VAL A 90 3.16 0.67 -2.19
N TRP A 91 3.12 2.00 -2.06
CA TRP A 91 3.23 2.68 -0.77
C TRP A 91 2.08 2.30 0.17
N ARG A 92 0.82 2.28 -0.28
CA ARG A 92 -0.32 1.85 0.57
C ARG A 92 -0.15 0.41 1.06
N CYS A 93 0.24 -0.49 0.16
CA CYS A 93 0.46 -1.90 0.48
C CYS A 93 1.52 -2.07 1.59
N TRP A 94 2.67 -1.43 1.42
CA TRP A 94 3.79 -1.57 2.36
C TRP A 94 3.61 -0.73 3.64
N SER A 95 2.90 0.40 3.57
CA SER A 95 2.58 1.20 4.77
C SER A 95 1.69 0.42 5.72
N LYS A 96 0.74 -0.38 5.20
CA LYS A 96 -0.04 -1.34 6.01
C LYS A 96 0.83 -2.38 6.72
N ALA A 97 1.99 -2.69 6.15
CA ALA A 97 3.00 -3.57 6.72
C ALA A 97 4.07 -2.86 7.57
N GLY A 98 3.91 -1.55 7.83
CA GLY A 98 4.82 -0.74 8.63
C GLY A 98 6.06 -0.23 7.90
N ILE A 99 6.03 -0.18 6.56
CA ILE A 99 7.12 0.36 5.73
C ILE A 99 6.57 1.46 4.82
N SER A 100 6.82 2.71 5.19
CA SER A 100 6.30 3.91 4.52
C SER A 100 7.27 4.51 3.48
N PHE A 101 8.44 3.91 3.30
CA PHE A 101 9.53 4.43 2.44
C PHE A 101 9.97 5.86 2.81
N GLY A 102 9.90 6.19 4.10
CA GLY A 102 10.34 7.48 4.64
C GLY A 102 9.32 8.61 4.48
N GLN A 103 8.06 8.30 4.15
CA GLN A 103 6.98 9.26 4.04
C GLN A 103 5.67 8.66 4.60
N GLU A 104 5.22 9.11 5.76
CA GLU A 104 4.04 8.52 6.45
C GLU A 104 2.70 9.02 5.91
N ASP A 105 2.64 10.24 5.38
CA ASP A 105 1.38 10.89 5.00
C ASP A 105 1.18 11.01 3.48
N TYR A 106 2.25 10.83 2.69
CA TYR A 106 2.20 11.00 1.25
C TYR A 106 3.06 9.98 0.53
N ALA A 107 2.49 9.28 -0.44
CA ALA A 107 3.23 8.28 -1.19
C ALA A 107 4.38 8.91 -1.98
N PRO A 108 5.64 8.45 -1.82
CA PRO A 108 6.76 8.90 -2.64
C PRO A 108 6.63 8.39 -4.09
N THR A 109 7.38 8.99 -5.02
CA THR A 109 7.43 8.49 -6.40
C THR A 109 8.16 7.13 -6.46
N ALA A 110 7.95 6.35 -7.53
CA ALA A 110 8.66 5.07 -7.72
C ALA A 110 10.19 5.21 -7.64
N ALA A 111 10.72 6.33 -8.11
CA ALA A 111 12.15 6.61 -8.05
C ALA A 111 12.62 6.91 -6.61
N GLU A 112 11.82 7.61 -5.81
CA GLU A 112 12.13 7.90 -4.41
C GLU A 112 11.97 6.65 -3.53
N ILE A 113 11.00 5.77 -3.80
CA ILE A 113 10.92 4.45 -3.16
C ILE A 113 12.24 3.66 -3.40
N ALA A 114 12.70 3.60 -4.65
CA ALA A 114 13.96 2.92 -4.98
C ALA A 114 15.18 3.59 -4.33
N ARG A 115 15.18 4.92 -4.22
CA ARG A 115 16.24 5.69 -3.55
C ARG A 115 16.27 5.37 -2.05
N TRP A 116 15.11 5.38 -1.39
CA TRP A 116 14.99 4.97 0.00
C TRP A 116 15.48 3.54 0.21
N CYS A 117 15.11 2.61 -0.68
CA CYS A 117 15.62 1.24 -0.62
C CYS A 117 17.14 1.17 -0.77
N ARG A 118 17.76 2.01 -1.60
CA ARG A 118 19.23 2.09 -1.70
C ARG A 118 19.84 2.54 -0.38
N GLU A 119 19.35 3.65 0.17
CA GLU A 119 19.87 4.28 1.38
C GLU A 119 19.71 3.39 2.62
N ASN A 120 18.71 2.50 2.61
CA ASN A 120 18.44 1.55 3.68
C ASN A 120 18.99 0.14 3.41
N ASN A 121 19.91 -0.03 2.44
CA ASN A 121 20.54 -1.32 2.10
C ASN A 121 19.54 -2.42 1.75
N ARG A 122 18.52 -2.07 0.96
CA ARG A 122 17.42 -2.97 0.54
C ARG A 122 17.38 -3.21 -0.96
N LEU A 123 18.26 -2.59 -1.76
CA LEU A 123 18.43 -2.94 -3.17
C LEU A 123 19.19 -4.25 -3.31
N LEU A 124 18.65 -5.18 -4.09
CA LEU A 124 19.29 -6.47 -4.34
C LEU A 124 20.32 -6.33 -5.48
N SER A 125 21.50 -6.90 -5.28
CA SER A 125 22.45 -7.15 -6.38
C SER A 125 22.03 -8.43 -7.08
N MET A 126 21.33 -8.30 -8.20
CA MET A 126 20.96 -9.45 -9.02
C MET A 126 20.84 -9.05 -10.49
N LYS A 127 21.17 -10.01 -11.35
CA LYS A 127 20.81 -9.92 -12.76
C LYS A 127 19.34 -10.32 -12.90
N THR A 128 18.60 -9.52 -13.66
CA THR A 128 17.25 -9.87 -14.11
C THR A 128 17.22 -9.88 -15.62
N VAL A 129 16.52 -10.85 -16.20
CA VAL A 129 16.20 -10.87 -17.64
C VAL A 129 14.73 -10.48 -17.78
N ASN A 130 14.45 -9.30 -18.32
CA ASN A 130 13.08 -8.75 -18.44
C ASN A 130 12.29 -8.74 -17.12
N GLY A 131 12.96 -8.52 -16.00
CA GLY A 131 12.32 -8.53 -14.68
C GLY A 131 12.09 -9.93 -14.09
N HIS A 132 12.59 -10.99 -14.73
CA HIS A 132 12.64 -12.34 -14.16
C HIS A 132 14.01 -12.63 -13.54
N SER A 133 14.00 -13.35 -12.42
CA SER A 133 15.18 -13.93 -11.76
C SER A 133 14.73 -15.04 -10.83
N GLU A 134 15.53 -16.10 -10.70
CA GLU A 134 15.30 -17.18 -9.73
C GLU A 134 15.49 -16.72 -8.27
N LYS A 135 16.17 -15.58 -8.07
CA LYS A 135 16.40 -14.98 -6.75
C LYS A 135 15.27 -14.08 -6.26
N LEU A 136 14.24 -13.84 -7.10
CA LEU A 136 13.09 -13.03 -6.72
C LEU A 136 12.24 -13.76 -5.69
N GLU A 137 11.82 -13.03 -4.66
CA GLU A 137 10.91 -13.53 -3.64
C GLU A 137 9.62 -12.70 -3.64
N PRO A 138 8.46 -13.31 -3.37
CA PRO A 138 7.22 -12.57 -3.17
C PRO A 138 7.46 -11.39 -2.22
N GLY A 139 6.99 -10.20 -2.61
CA GLY A 139 7.22 -8.94 -1.92
C GLY A 139 8.33 -8.08 -2.52
N ASP A 140 9.25 -8.66 -3.28
CA ASP A 140 10.29 -7.87 -3.92
C ASP A 140 9.67 -6.82 -4.87
N LEU A 141 10.23 -5.62 -4.86
CA LEU A 141 9.83 -4.54 -5.74
C LEU A 141 10.66 -4.57 -7.00
N ILE A 142 10.00 -4.56 -8.15
CA ILE A 142 10.67 -4.48 -9.46
C ILE A 142 10.46 -3.07 -10.00
N PHE A 143 11.56 -2.33 -10.20
CA PHE A 143 11.55 -0.98 -10.73
C PHE A 143 11.93 -0.98 -12.20
N TYR A 144 11.22 -0.19 -13.00
CA TYR A 144 11.46 -0.14 -14.44
C TYR A 144 11.85 1.25 -14.91
N THR A 145 12.82 1.26 -15.82
CA THR A 145 13.25 2.49 -16.50
C THR A 145 12.15 3.06 -17.39
N LYS A 146 12.20 4.37 -17.63
CA LYS A 146 11.40 5.02 -18.68
C LYS A 146 11.76 4.41 -20.04
N ARG A 147 10.74 4.13 -20.87
CA ARG A 147 10.94 3.49 -22.19
C ARG A 147 11.73 4.36 -23.17
N LYS A 148 11.47 5.67 -23.18
CA LYS A 148 12.11 6.64 -24.10
C LYS A 148 12.56 7.87 -23.33
N GLY A 149 13.77 8.32 -23.65
CA GLY A 149 14.40 9.48 -23.05
C GLY A 149 14.73 9.32 -21.56
N ASN A 150 15.04 10.45 -20.94
CA ASN A 150 15.38 10.56 -19.53
C ASN A 150 14.31 11.37 -18.80
N ASN A 151 13.92 10.99 -17.58
CA ASN A 151 13.05 11.79 -16.71
C ASN A 151 13.80 12.55 -15.61
N GLY A 152 15.14 12.43 -15.55
CA GLY A 152 15.97 13.08 -14.53
C GLY A 152 15.84 12.49 -13.12
N ARG A 153 15.07 11.41 -12.94
CA ARG A 153 14.84 10.77 -11.64
C ARG A 153 15.87 9.67 -11.39
N PHE A 154 15.95 9.23 -10.13
CA PHE A 154 16.86 8.14 -9.73
C PHE A 154 16.75 6.93 -10.67
N LYS A 155 17.88 6.53 -11.26
CA LYS A 155 18.02 5.44 -12.26
C LYS A 155 17.05 5.51 -13.44
N ASN A 156 16.58 6.71 -13.82
CA ASN A 156 15.56 6.92 -14.85
C ASN A 156 14.27 6.09 -14.60
N ILE A 157 13.94 5.83 -13.33
CA ILE A 157 12.81 5.00 -12.93
C ILE A 157 11.51 5.72 -13.25
N ALA A 158 10.56 5.00 -13.85
CA ALA A 158 9.25 5.51 -14.21
C ALA A 158 8.10 4.59 -13.78
N HIS A 159 8.39 3.40 -13.22
CA HIS A 159 7.37 2.46 -12.76
C HIS A 159 7.90 1.52 -11.68
N VAL A 160 6.99 0.99 -10.86
CA VAL A 160 7.25 -0.03 -9.85
C VAL A 160 6.09 -1.03 -9.79
N GLY A 161 6.40 -2.29 -9.48
CA GLY A 161 5.42 -3.34 -9.16
C GLY A 161 5.91 -4.22 -8.01
N ILE A 162 4.99 -4.95 -7.38
CA ILE A 162 5.25 -5.93 -6.32
C ILE A 162 5.27 -7.31 -6.94
N TYR A 163 6.40 -8.02 -6.86
CA TYR A 163 6.48 -9.42 -7.27
C TYR A 163 5.68 -10.31 -6.32
N ILE A 164 4.95 -11.28 -6.85
CA ILE A 164 4.04 -12.14 -6.08
C ILE A 164 4.33 -13.63 -6.27
N GLY A 165 5.46 -13.98 -6.89
CA GLY A 165 5.84 -15.36 -7.20
C GLY A 165 5.41 -15.80 -8.59
N ASN A 166 5.91 -16.98 -9.01
CA ASN A 166 5.58 -17.61 -10.29
C ASN A 166 5.72 -16.69 -11.53
N GLY A 167 6.70 -15.78 -11.51
CA GLY A 167 6.92 -14.86 -12.62
C GLY A 167 5.85 -13.77 -12.76
N LYS A 168 5.01 -13.52 -11.74
CA LYS A 168 3.94 -12.51 -11.78
C LYS A 168 4.19 -11.34 -10.83
N MET A 169 3.61 -10.19 -11.16
CA MET A 169 3.59 -9.00 -10.33
C MET A 169 2.19 -8.39 -10.21
N LEU A 170 1.95 -7.72 -9.09
CA LEU A 170 0.87 -6.77 -8.91
C LEU A 170 1.41 -5.35 -9.11
N HIS A 171 0.76 -4.61 -10.00
CA HIS A 171 1.09 -3.21 -10.24
C HIS A 171 -0.13 -2.44 -10.71
N ALA A 172 -0.17 -1.14 -10.41
CA ALA A 172 -1.12 -0.22 -11.03
C ALA A 172 -0.51 0.37 -12.29
N ASP A 173 -1.06 0.02 -13.45
CA ASP A 173 -0.75 0.61 -14.75
C ASP A 173 -2.02 0.67 -15.60
N GLY A 174 -2.06 1.54 -16.60
CA GLY A 174 -3.25 1.70 -17.44
C GLY A 174 -4.44 2.24 -16.66
N ALA A 175 -5.49 1.43 -16.49
CA ALA A 175 -6.76 1.85 -15.88
C ALA A 175 -6.89 1.54 -14.37
N SER A 176 -6.26 0.47 -13.88
CA SER A 176 -6.39 -0.01 -12.49
C SER A 176 -5.28 -1.01 -12.14
N PRO A 177 -5.08 -1.39 -10.86
CA PRO A 177 -4.21 -2.51 -10.50
C PRO A 177 -4.52 -3.81 -11.27
N SER A 178 -3.46 -4.51 -11.69
CA SER A 178 -3.57 -5.75 -12.47
C SER A 178 -2.49 -6.77 -12.11
N TYR A 179 -2.82 -8.05 -12.38
CA TYR A 179 -1.87 -9.16 -12.42
C TYR A 179 -1.25 -9.25 -13.79
N GLN A 180 0.08 -9.12 -13.88
CA GLN A 180 0.79 -9.26 -15.15
C GLN A 180 2.17 -9.89 -14.95
N ASP A 181 2.73 -10.41 -16.03
CA ASP A 181 4.16 -10.72 -16.09
C ASP A 181 4.98 -9.42 -16.01
N PRO A 182 6.15 -9.45 -15.36
CA PRO A 182 7.19 -8.46 -15.56
C PRO A 182 7.40 -8.20 -17.05
N TRP A 183 7.11 -6.97 -17.48
CA TRP A 183 7.15 -6.60 -18.89
C TRP A 183 8.57 -6.48 -19.47
N TYR A 184 8.65 -6.39 -20.80
CA TYR A 184 9.86 -6.11 -21.61
C TYR A 184 10.61 -4.81 -21.27
N ARG A 185 10.16 -4.01 -20.29
CA ARG A 185 10.88 -2.79 -19.91
C ARG A 185 12.15 -3.17 -19.17
N LYS A 186 13.24 -2.48 -19.49
CA LYS A 186 14.52 -2.66 -18.79
C LYS A 186 14.35 -2.40 -17.29
N THR A 187 14.60 -3.44 -16.49
CA THR A 187 14.68 -3.36 -15.04
C THR A 187 15.76 -2.36 -14.63
N ALA A 188 15.40 -1.40 -13.80
CA ALA A 188 16.31 -0.40 -13.24
C ALA A 188 16.94 -0.87 -11.93
N ALA A 189 16.14 -1.55 -11.10
CA ALA A 189 16.53 -2.07 -9.80
C ALA A 189 15.51 -3.12 -9.33
N VAL A 190 15.95 -3.96 -8.38
CA VAL A 190 15.09 -4.81 -7.56
C VAL A 190 15.36 -4.48 -6.11
N ALA A 191 14.32 -4.44 -5.26
CA ALA A 191 14.47 -4.20 -3.83
C ALA A 191 13.67 -5.19 -2.99
N ARG A 192 14.13 -5.46 -1.77
CA ARG A 192 13.45 -6.28 -0.76
C ARG A 192 13.09 -5.42 0.47
N PRO A 193 11.88 -4.84 0.54
CA PRO A 193 11.56 -3.86 1.58
C PRO A 193 11.66 -4.38 3.02
N ALA A 194 11.22 -5.63 3.25
CA ALA A 194 11.23 -6.26 4.58
C ALA A 194 12.49 -7.13 4.84
N GLY A 195 13.63 -6.79 4.23
CA GLY A 195 14.89 -7.49 4.45
C GLY A 195 16.10 -6.61 4.19
N ILE A 196 17.27 -7.03 4.68
CA ILE A 196 18.54 -6.44 4.24
C ILE A 196 18.93 -7.17 2.96
N ALA A 197 19.35 -6.42 1.94
CA ALA A 197 19.90 -7.03 0.74
C ALA A 197 21.19 -7.79 1.09
N GLU A 198 21.27 -9.05 0.67
CA GLU A 198 22.53 -9.77 0.72
C GLU A 198 23.53 -9.00 -0.15
N ARG A 199 24.58 -8.46 0.49
CA ARG A 199 25.69 -7.86 -0.22
C ARG A 199 26.46 -9.01 -0.87
N GLU A 200 26.49 -9.05 -2.20
CA GLU A 200 27.48 -9.87 -2.91
C GLU A 200 28.86 -9.42 -2.40
N ARG A 201 29.57 -10.35 -1.74
CA ARG A 201 30.96 -10.17 -1.32
C ARG A 201 31.88 -10.26 -2.52
#